data_AF-T0MXI7-F1
#
_entry.id   AF-T0MXI7-F1
#
_cell.length_a   1.000
_cell.length_b   1.000
_cell.length_c   1.000
_cell.angle_alpha   90.00
_cell.angle_beta   90.00
_cell.angle_gamma   90.00
#
_symmetry.space_group_name_H-M   'P 1'
#
loop_
_entity.id
_entity.type
_entity.pdbx_description
1 polymer ?
#
loop_
_entity_poly.entity_id
_entity_poly.type
_entity_poly.pdbx_seq_one_letter_code
_entity_poly.pdbx_strand_id
1 'polypeptide(L)'
;MGKLGVVNIYASQNNTVITVTDVTGAETLAKASGGMVVKADRDESSPYAAMKEIDLIVEKLREKEITDVVIKIRAPGGAKSHNPGPGAQAAVRALARAGIKISRIEDSTPTPHDGTKKKGGKRGRRV
;
A
#
# COMPACT_ATOMS: atom_id res chain seq x y z
N MET A 1 -9.67 -9.99 -23.25
CA MET A 1 -9.57 -8.59 -22.78
C MET A 1 -9.30 -8.68 -21.28
N GLY A 2 -8.15 -8.22 -20.80
CA GLY A 2 -7.75 -8.40 -19.40
C GLY A 2 -8.65 -7.62 -18.44
N LYS A 3 -9.01 -8.20 -17.29
CA LYS A 3 -9.69 -7.47 -16.22
C LYS A 3 -8.67 -6.58 -15.51
N LEU A 4 -9.00 -5.29 -15.41
CA LEU A 4 -8.20 -4.26 -14.76
C LEU A 4 -8.62 -4.08 -13.30
N GLY A 5 -7.66 -4.10 -12.37
CA GLY A 5 -7.87 -3.76 -10.96
C GLY A 5 -7.05 -2.56 -10.51
N VAL A 6 -7.41 -1.97 -9.37
CA VAL A 6 -6.65 -0.89 -8.74
C VAL A 6 -6.05 -1.39 -7.44
N VAL A 7 -4.73 -1.41 -7.34
CA VAL A 7 -3.99 -1.82 -6.14
C VAL A 7 -3.61 -0.57 -5.35
N ASN A 8 -4.27 -0.37 -4.22
CA ASN A 8 -4.01 0.71 -3.28
C ASN A 8 -3.00 0.22 -2.23
N ILE A 9 -1.78 0.77 -2.28
CA ILE A 9 -0.68 0.45 -1.36
C ILE A 9 -0.54 1.59 -0.38
N TYR A 10 -1.08 1.42 0.83
CA TYR A 10 -0.84 2.34 1.93
C TYR A 10 0.40 1.90 2.71
N ALA A 11 1.46 2.71 2.66
CA ALA A 11 2.72 2.40 3.31
C ALA A 11 3.05 3.45 4.37
N SER A 12 3.00 3.04 5.64
CA SER A 12 3.39 3.87 6.78
C SER A 12 4.67 3.31 7.44
N GLN A 13 5.22 4.05 8.42
CA GLN A 13 6.37 3.56 9.18
C GLN A 13 6.04 2.36 10.08
N ASN A 14 4.75 2.13 10.37
CA ASN A 14 4.33 1.10 11.31
C ASN A 14 3.67 -0.09 10.63
N ASN A 15 3.09 0.09 9.45
CA ASN A 15 2.37 -0.98 8.76
C ASN A 15 2.27 -0.70 7.25
N THR A 16 2.20 -1.77 6.46
CA THR A 16 1.83 -1.76 5.05
C THR A 16 0.44 -2.37 4.90
N VAL A 17 -0.46 -1.69 4.19
CA VAL A 17 -1.81 -2.18 3.94
C VAL A 17 -2.06 -2.13 2.46
N ILE A 18 -2.40 -3.27 1.89
CA ILE A 18 -2.61 -3.42 0.45
C ILE A 18 -4.06 -3.81 0.24
N THR A 19 -4.78 -2.96 -0.49
CA THR A 19 -6.19 -3.17 -0.80
C THR A 19 -6.38 -3.09 -2.30
N VAL A 20 -6.90 -4.16 -2.90
CA VAL A 20 -7.23 -4.19 -4.32
C VAL A 20 -8.71 -3.96 -4.49
N THR A 21 -9.06 -3.03 -5.35
CA THR A 21 -10.44 -2.67 -5.69
C THR A 21 -10.68 -2.83 -7.18
N ASP A 22 -11.95 -2.74 -7.56
CA ASP A 22 -12.34 -2.49 -8.93
C ASP A 22 -11.91 -1.08 -9.39
N VAL A 23 -12.18 -0.75 -10.66
CA VAL A 23 -11.78 0.53 -11.27
C VAL A 23 -12.54 1.71 -10.64
N THR A 24 -13.78 1.51 -10.19
CA THR A 24 -14.55 2.56 -9.50
C THR A 24 -14.05 2.80 -8.09
N GLY A 25 -13.41 1.81 -7.47
CA GLY A 25 -12.94 1.85 -6.09
C GLY A 25 -14.02 1.51 -5.07
N ALA A 26 -15.22 1.12 -5.50
CA ALA A 26 -16.35 0.81 -4.62
C ALA A 26 -16.28 -0.63 -4.08
N GLU A 27 -15.86 -1.59 -4.91
CA GLU A 27 -15.82 -3.00 -4.53
C GLU A 27 -14.39 -3.44 -4.17
N THR A 28 -14.24 -4.07 -3.01
CA THR A 28 -12.94 -4.62 -2.58
C THR A 28 -12.77 -6.05 -3.06
N LEU A 29 -11.73 -6.29 -3.85
CA LEU A 29 -11.44 -7.58 -4.45
C LEU A 29 -10.51 -8.41 -3.56
N ALA A 30 -9.51 -7.77 -2.96
CA ALA A 30 -8.59 -8.41 -2.04
C ALA A 30 -8.04 -7.41 -1.03
N LYS A 31 -7.64 -7.89 0.14
CA LYS A 31 -6.98 -7.09 1.16
C LYS A 31 -5.96 -7.94 1.91
N ALA A 32 -4.83 -7.33 2.22
CA ALA A 32 -3.81 -7.84 3.13
C ALA A 32 -3.19 -6.67 3.91
N SER A 33 -2.59 -6.98 5.05
CA SER A 33 -1.81 -6.02 5.84
C SER A 33 -0.68 -6.73 6.59
N GLY A 34 0.33 -5.98 7.02
CA GLY A 34 1.51 -6.53 7.68
C GLY A 34 1.16 -7.45 8.85
N GLY A 35 0.30 -6.98 9.76
CA GLY A 35 -0.15 -7.75 10.93
C GLY A 35 -0.94 -9.03 10.63
N MET A 36 -1.41 -9.24 9.39
CA MET A 36 -2.01 -10.53 8.99
C MET A 36 -0.96 -11.60 8.70
N VAL A 37 0.26 -11.18 8.38
CA VAL A 37 1.33 -12.05 7.87
C VAL A 37 2.41 -12.28 8.91
N VAL A 38 2.72 -11.25 9.71
CA VAL A 38 3.73 -11.32 10.76
C VAL A 38 3.08 -11.22 12.13
N LYS A 39 3.64 -11.93 13.11
CA LYS A 39 3.13 -11.96 14.50
C LYS A 39 3.72 -10.85 15.38
N ALA A 40 4.79 -10.20 14.93
CA ALA A 40 5.50 -9.19 15.71
C ALA A 40 5.14 -7.80 15.21
N ASP A 41 4.62 -6.96 16.12
CA ASP A 41 4.12 -5.61 15.80
C ASP A 41 5.18 -4.73 15.12
N ARG A 42 6.46 -4.88 15.49
CA ARG A 42 7.57 -4.11 14.91
C ARG A 42 7.85 -4.45 13.45
N ASP A 43 7.46 -5.65 13.00
CA ASP A 43 7.79 -6.17 11.68
C ASP A 43 6.66 -5.92 10.66
N GLU A 44 5.54 -5.30 11.08
CA GLU A 44 4.39 -5.02 10.22
C GLU A 44 4.70 -4.05 9.06
N SER A 45 5.64 -3.12 9.23
CA SER A 45 6.09 -2.24 8.13
C SER A 45 7.23 -2.85 7.30
N SER A 46 7.74 -4.01 7.69
CA SER A 46 8.94 -4.58 7.09
C SER A 46 8.74 -4.90 5.60
N PRO A 47 9.81 -4.77 4.78
CA PRO A 47 9.78 -5.20 3.38
C PRO A 47 9.37 -6.67 3.22
N TYR A 48 9.72 -7.52 4.19
CA TYR A 48 9.38 -8.94 4.18
C TYR A 48 7.87 -9.18 4.36
N ALA A 49 7.23 -8.45 5.28
CA ALA A 49 5.78 -8.50 5.46
C ALA A 49 5.07 -8.10 4.15
N ALA A 50 5.49 -7.00 3.54
CA ALA A 50 4.92 -6.49 2.29
C ALA A 50 5.04 -7.48 1.11
N MET A 51 6.15 -8.23 1.00
CA MET A 51 6.27 -9.25 -0.05
C MET A 51 5.26 -10.37 0.11
N LYS A 52 5.13 -10.88 1.34
CA LYS A 52 4.17 -11.96 1.65
C LYS A 52 2.71 -11.51 1.55
N GLU A 53 2.41 -10.26 1.88
CA GLU A 53 1.08 -9.67 1.64
C GLU A 53 0.72 -9.72 0.15
N ILE A 54 1.69 -9.43 -0.73
CA ILE A 54 1.49 -9.50 -2.17
C ILE A 54 1.24 -10.93 -2.64
N ASP A 55 1.97 -11.92 -2.11
CA ASP A 55 1.74 -13.32 -2.49
C ASP A 55 0.27 -13.73 -2.23
N LEU A 56 -0.28 -13.38 -1.07
CA LEU A 56 -1.69 -13.63 -0.72
C LEU A 56 -2.67 -12.87 -1.62
N ILE A 57 -2.32 -11.65 -2.04
CA ILE A 57 -3.15 -10.86 -2.93
C ILE A 57 -3.13 -11.43 -4.34
N VAL A 58 -1.96 -11.82 -4.84
CA VAL A 58 -1.79 -12.40 -6.19
C VAL A 58 -2.63 -13.66 -6.34
N GLU A 59 -2.66 -14.53 -5.32
CA GLU A 59 -3.52 -15.71 -5.32
C GLU A 59 -5.00 -15.33 -5.51
N LYS A 60 -5.50 -14.39 -4.72
CA LYS A 60 -6.88 -13.87 -4.83
C LYS A 60 -7.17 -13.17 -6.15
N LEU A 61 -6.18 -12.50 -6.74
CA LEU A 61 -6.34 -11.83 -8.04
C LEU A 61 -6.41 -12.83 -9.19
N ARG A 62 -5.65 -13.94 -9.09
CA ARG A 62 -5.71 -15.04 -10.07
C ARG A 62 -7.06 -15.73 -10.05
N GLU A 63 -7.61 -16.00 -8.86
CA GLU A 63 -8.97 -16.54 -8.71
C GLU A 63 -10.04 -15.66 -9.37
N LYS A 64 -9.83 -14.34 -9.39
CA LYS A 64 -10.75 -13.33 -9.96
C LYS A 64 -10.42 -12.97 -11.41
N GLU A 65 -9.42 -13.62 -12.01
CA GLU A 65 -8.96 -13.41 -13.39
C GLU A 65 -8.49 -11.97 -13.68
N ILE A 66 -7.93 -11.30 -12.67
CA ILE A 66 -7.36 -9.95 -12.82
C ILE A 66 -5.94 -10.07 -13.32
N THR A 67 -5.66 -9.41 -14.45
CA THR A 67 -4.41 -9.59 -15.20
C THR A 67 -3.61 -8.30 -15.30
N ASP A 68 -4.30 -7.16 -15.34
CA ASP A 68 -3.71 -5.84 -15.39
C ASP A 68 -4.06 -5.06 -14.12
N VAL A 69 -3.12 -4.28 -13.57
CA VAL A 69 -3.36 -3.44 -12.40
C VAL A 69 -2.82 -2.02 -12.57
N VAL A 70 -3.55 -1.06 -11.99
CA VAL A 70 -3.05 0.29 -11.70
C VAL A 70 -2.60 0.32 -10.25
N ILE A 71 -1.39 0.80 -9.97
CA ILE A 71 -0.87 0.91 -8.61
C ILE A 71 -1.04 2.34 -8.13
N LYS A 72 -1.67 2.51 -6.97
CA LYS A 72 -1.76 3.78 -6.24
C LYS A 72 -0.99 3.66 -4.94
N ILE A 73 0.13 4.36 -4.85
CA ILE A 73 0.95 4.42 -3.64
C ILE A 73 0.41 5.55 -2.76
N ARG A 74 0.32 5.31 -1.45
CA ARG A 74 -0.14 6.30 -0.48
C ARG A 74 0.72 6.27 0.77
N ALA A 75 1.37 7.39 1.06
CA ALA A 75 1.98 7.63 2.38
C ALA A 75 0.94 8.18 3.38
N PRO A 76 1.26 8.30 4.68
CA PRO A 76 0.35 8.87 5.67
C PRO A 76 -0.17 10.28 5.30
N GLY A 77 0.69 11.12 4.74
CA GLY A 77 0.37 12.45 4.22
C GLY A 77 -0.27 13.41 5.24
N GLY A 78 -0.87 14.49 4.73
CA GLY A 78 -1.48 15.54 5.55
C GLY A 78 -0.46 16.19 6.49
N ALA A 79 -0.79 16.24 7.78
CA ALA A 79 0.12 16.75 8.80
C ALA A 79 1.30 15.79 9.14
N LYS A 80 1.31 14.57 8.58
CA LYS A 80 2.31 13.52 8.84
C LYS A 80 3.38 13.48 7.73
N SER A 81 4.15 12.39 7.68
CA SER A 81 5.15 12.14 6.63
C SER A 81 4.48 11.94 5.27
N HIS A 82 5.02 12.59 4.24
CA HIS A 82 4.68 12.34 2.84
C HIS A 82 5.55 11.24 2.23
N ASN A 83 6.61 10.82 2.92
CA ASN A 83 7.44 9.71 2.45
C ASN A 83 6.72 8.38 2.71
N PRO A 84 6.59 7.52 1.68
CA PRO A 84 6.07 6.18 1.85
C PRO A 84 6.92 5.36 2.82
N GLY A 85 6.27 4.45 3.55
CA GLY A 85 6.95 3.49 4.42
C GLY A 85 7.83 2.48 3.67
N PRO A 86 8.69 1.74 4.40
CA PRO A 86 9.67 0.82 3.79
C PRO A 86 9.05 -0.32 2.98
N GLY A 87 7.81 -0.73 3.28
CA GLY A 87 7.10 -1.77 2.53
C GLY A 87 6.65 -1.37 1.12
N ALA A 88 6.60 -0.08 0.77
CA ALA A 88 6.05 0.39 -0.52
C ALA A 88 6.81 -0.18 -1.73
N GLN A 89 8.14 -0.02 -1.74
CA GLN A 89 8.97 -0.48 -2.85
C GLN A 89 9.00 -2.01 -2.94
N ALA A 90 8.96 -2.69 -1.81
CA ALA A 90 8.93 -4.15 -1.73
C ALA A 90 7.64 -4.71 -2.33
N ALA A 91 6.49 -4.11 -2.01
CA ALA A 91 5.20 -4.51 -2.58
C ALA A 91 5.16 -4.35 -4.10
N VAL A 92 5.59 -3.20 -4.63
CA VAL A 92 5.65 -2.96 -6.09
C VAL A 92 6.56 -3.98 -6.78
N ARG A 93 7.72 -4.27 -6.19
CA ARG A 93 8.66 -5.27 -6.72
C ARG A 93 8.07 -6.68 -6.70
N ALA A 94 7.36 -7.04 -5.63
CA ALA A 94 6.71 -8.35 -5.52
C ALA A 94 5.60 -8.52 -6.57
N LEU A 95 4.78 -7.48 -6.80
CA LEU A 95 3.74 -7.49 -7.84
C LEU A 95 4.32 -7.71 -9.23
N ALA A 96 5.42 -7.00 -9.55
CA ALA A 96 6.10 -7.17 -10.82
C ALA A 96 6.65 -8.60 -11.02
N ARG A 97 7.17 -9.22 -9.94
CA ARG A 97 7.68 -10.61 -9.97
C ARG A 97 6.56 -11.64 -10.09
N ALA A 98 5.38 -11.35 -9.56
CA ALA A 98 4.23 -12.24 -9.57
C ALA A 98 3.58 -12.44 -10.95
N GLY A 99 4.03 -11.68 -11.96
CA GLY A 99 3.55 -11.78 -13.35
C GLY A 99 2.28 -10.98 -13.63
N ILE A 100 1.86 -10.10 -12.71
CA ILE A 100 0.74 -9.17 -12.95
C ILE A 100 1.26 -7.99 -13.78
N LYS A 101 0.54 -7.62 -14.84
CA LYS A 101 0.91 -6.50 -15.70
C LYS A 101 0.60 -5.17 -14.99
N ILE A 102 1.63 -4.35 -14.83
CA ILE A 102 1.50 -3.02 -14.23
C ILE A 102 1.27 -2.01 -15.36
N SER A 103 0.10 -1.37 -15.35
CA SER A 103 -0.30 -0.39 -16.37
C SER A 103 0.21 1.01 -16.06
N ARG A 104 -0.06 1.49 -14.84
CA ARG A 104 0.33 2.83 -14.35
C ARG A 104 0.66 2.77 -12.87
N ILE A 105 1.59 3.62 -12.45
CA ILE A 105 1.90 3.86 -11.04
C ILE A 105 1.58 5.34 -10.76
N GLU A 106 0.79 5.58 -9.72
CA GLU A 106 0.38 6.92 -9.28
C GLU A 106 0.72 7.11 -7.79
N ASP A 107 1.12 8.33 -7.43
CA ASP A 107 1.14 8.75 -6.03
C ASP A 107 -0.21 9.37 -5.67
N SER A 108 -0.83 8.84 -4.63
CA SER A 108 -2.13 9.25 -4.07
C SER A 108 -1.98 9.75 -2.63
N THR A 109 -0.76 10.12 -2.24
CA THR A 109 -0.47 10.69 -0.92
C THR A 109 -1.24 12.01 -0.73
N PRO A 110 -2.06 12.13 0.34
CA PRO A 110 -2.88 13.31 0.54
C PRO A 110 -2.00 14.52 0.87
N THR A 111 -1.99 15.51 -0.02
CA THR A 111 -1.24 16.76 0.14
C THR A 111 -2.22 17.90 0.44
N PRO A 112 -2.15 18.52 1.63
CA PRO A 112 -3.07 19.59 2.00
C PRO A 112 -2.67 20.92 1.33
N HIS A 113 -3.64 21.68 0.82
CA HIS A 113 -3.39 23.06 0.34
C HIS A 113 -2.95 23.98 1.48
N ASP A 114 -3.60 23.86 2.64
CA ASP A 114 -3.15 24.40 3.93
C ASP A 114 -3.36 23.34 5.01
N GLY A 115 -2.49 23.30 6.00
CA GLY A 115 -2.38 22.23 6.97
C GLY A 115 -2.83 22.61 8.38
N THR A 116 -3.44 21.66 9.08
CA THR A 116 -3.63 21.79 10.53
C THR A 116 -2.30 21.63 11.27
N LYS A 117 -2.24 22.14 12.51
CA LYS A 117 -1.05 22.03 13.36
C LYS A 117 -0.62 20.56 13.52
N LYS A 118 0.63 20.26 13.17
CA LYS A 118 1.22 18.91 13.31
C LYS A 118 1.23 18.45 14.77
N LYS A 119 1.16 17.13 14.98
CA LYS A 119 1.26 16.51 16.32
C LYS A 119 2.61 16.86 16.97
N GLY A 120 2.55 17.36 18.19
CA GLY A 120 3.73 17.75 18.98
C GLY A 120 3.62 19.18 19.52
N GLY A 121 4.50 19.51 20.46
CA GLY A 121 4.66 20.89 20.93
C GLY A 121 5.43 21.74 19.93
N LYS A 122 5.55 23.04 20.21
CA LYS A 122 6.40 23.97 19.42
C LYS A 122 7.84 23.46 19.24
N ARG A 123 8.33 22.68 20.20
CA ARG A 123 9.68 22.11 20.24
C ARG A 123 9.81 20.73 19.57
N GLY A 124 8.72 20.17 19.04
CA GLY A 124 8.71 18.84 18.41
C GLY A 124 8.89 17.67 19.39
N ARG A 125 9.18 16.49 18.84
CA ARG A 125 9.54 15.26 19.58
C ARG A 125 11.04 15.30 19.90
N ARG A 126 11.43 15.00 21.15
CA ARG A 126 12.80 15.08 21.66
C ARG A 126 13.34 13.75 22.21
N VAL A 127 12.87 12.64 21.64
CA VAL A 127 13.41 11.32 21.97
C VAL A 127 14.53 10.97 21.00
#